data_AF-A0A7Y2D7W7-F1
#
_entry.id   AF-A0A7Y2D7W7-F1
#
_cell.length_a   1.000
_cell.length_b   1.000
_cell.length_c   1.000
_cell.angle_alpha   90.00
_cell.angle_beta   90.00
_cell.angle_gamma   90.00
#
_symmetry.space_group_name_H-M   'P 1'
#
loop_
_entity.id
_entity.type
_entity.pdbx_description
1 polymer ?
#
loop_
_entity_poly.entity_id
_entity_poly.type
_entity_poly.pdbx_seq_one_letter_code
_entity_poly.pdbx_strand_id
1 'polypeptide(L)'
;MKSVELLVPVTDANFDPAAYLRGNPDVAAAVESAPDPHQAAGEHWDTFGRTEQRTLTPADALDEINEMRRQKVARLRSAIRDDVPFVQRPSGALDFLDGDRRTAHPGLEPDFVPPISANRYGNQVEELIASTSDGLVLDCGAGYRSTYYEHVVNLEIEPYPTTDVLARGERLPFNDGTFDAVLSLAVLEHVAEPWRAAAEIERVLKPGGTLAFSATFMQPFHAYPHHYFNMTPAGARALLGALQLESQTVPPNLHPLHGVSRTLQTWLELLPESDQDDLLDLTVRDLLKPPAELWPRPFMQHIDADRIDEIAAGTFLVARKPT
;
A
#
# COMPACT_ATOMS: atom_id res chain seq x y z
N MET A 1 -22.30 8.39 6.75
CA MET A 1 -21.17 8.04 5.87
C MET A 1 -21.43 6.67 5.29
N LYS A 2 -21.67 6.59 3.99
CA LYS A 2 -21.85 5.33 3.26
C LYS A 2 -20.48 4.73 2.93
N SER A 3 -20.35 3.42 3.13
CA SER A 3 -19.16 2.65 2.78
C SER A 3 -19.51 1.23 2.32
N VAL A 4 -18.60 0.61 1.58
CA VAL A 4 -18.70 -0.79 1.14
C VAL A 4 -17.46 -1.54 1.61
N GLU A 5 -17.64 -2.71 2.23
CA GLU A 5 -16.54 -3.61 2.60
C GLU A 5 -16.30 -4.64 1.48
N LEU A 6 -15.05 -4.77 1.03
CA LEU A 6 -14.65 -5.78 0.03
C LEU A 6 -14.03 -7.03 0.65
N LEU A 7 -13.44 -6.92 1.84
CA LEU A 7 -12.75 -8.02 2.53
C LEU A 7 -13.39 -8.26 3.89
N VAL A 8 -14.51 -8.96 3.87
CA VAL A 8 -15.29 -9.31 5.06
C VAL A 8 -14.73 -10.60 5.66
N PRO A 9 -14.39 -10.66 6.96
CA PRO A 9 -13.96 -11.89 7.60
C PRO A 9 -14.96 -13.03 7.39
N VAL A 10 -14.46 -14.20 7.00
CA VAL A 10 -15.28 -15.39 6.78
C VAL A 10 -15.57 -16.04 8.12
N THR A 11 -16.81 -16.48 8.29
CA THR A 11 -17.34 -17.19 9.45
C THR A 11 -18.23 -18.31 8.95
N ASP A 12 -18.52 -19.29 9.80
CA ASP A 12 -19.47 -20.36 9.43
C ASP A 12 -20.87 -19.82 9.13
N ALA A 13 -21.21 -18.63 9.63
CA ALA A 13 -22.53 -18.00 9.43
C ALA A 13 -22.66 -17.23 8.11
N ASN A 14 -21.56 -16.79 7.50
CA ASN A 14 -21.56 -15.98 6.28
C ASN A 14 -20.80 -16.61 5.11
N PHE A 15 -20.28 -17.84 5.26
CA PHE A 15 -19.59 -18.52 4.19
C PHE A 15 -20.50 -18.69 2.96
N ASP A 16 -20.07 -18.10 1.85
CA ASP A 16 -20.63 -18.31 0.52
C ASP A 16 -19.46 -18.67 -0.41
N PRO A 17 -19.44 -19.83 -1.06
CA PRO A 17 -18.29 -20.30 -1.81
C PRO A 17 -17.94 -19.36 -2.98
N ALA A 18 -18.93 -18.73 -3.61
CA ALA A 18 -18.68 -17.77 -4.69
C ALA A 18 -18.03 -16.48 -4.16
N ALA A 19 -18.53 -15.93 -3.04
CA ALA A 19 -17.94 -14.78 -2.36
C ALA A 19 -16.54 -15.06 -1.82
N TYR A 20 -16.34 -16.29 -1.32
CA TYR A 20 -15.05 -16.76 -0.84
C TYR A 20 -14.02 -16.80 -1.97
N LEU A 21 -14.36 -17.37 -3.13
CA LEU A 21 -13.47 -17.39 -4.29
C LEU A 21 -13.17 -15.98 -4.81
N ARG A 22 -14.16 -15.07 -4.84
CA ARG A 22 -13.92 -13.66 -5.21
C ARG A 22 -12.92 -12.97 -4.28
N GLY A 23 -12.99 -13.24 -2.98
CA GLY A 23 -12.09 -12.65 -1.98
C GLY A 23 -10.73 -13.34 -1.87
N ASN A 24 -10.54 -14.50 -2.50
CA ASN A 24 -9.31 -15.30 -2.45
C ASN A 24 -8.89 -15.77 -3.86
N PRO A 25 -8.27 -14.89 -4.66
CA PRO A 25 -7.88 -15.21 -6.04
C PRO A 25 -6.89 -16.39 -6.15
N ASP A 26 -6.05 -16.59 -5.14
CA ASP A 26 -5.13 -17.74 -5.04
C ASP A 26 -5.90 -19.05 -4.96
N VAL A 27 -6.95 -19.09 -4.12
CA VAL A 27 -7.84 -20.24 -3.98
C VAL A 27 -8.64 -20.42 -5.26
N ALA A 28 -9.17 -19.34 -5.84
CA ALA A 28 -9.92 -19.38 -7.08
C ALA A 28 -9.11 -20.00 -8.23
N ALA A 29 -7.85 -19.58 -8.41
CA ALA A 29 -6.95 -20.16 -9.38
C ALA A 29 -6.64 -21.64 -9.09
N ALA A 30 -6.46 -22.00 -7.81
CA ALA A 30 -6.16 -23.37 -7.42
C ALA A 30 -7.33 -24.35 -7.67
N VAL A 31 -8.58 -23.88 -7.57
CA VAL A 31 -9.78 -24.72 -7.73
C VAL A 31 -10.46 -24.58 -9.09
N GLU A 32 -9.96 -23.72 -9.99
CA GLU A 32 -10.59 -23.44 -11.29
C GLU A 32 -10.80 -24.72 -12.13
N SER A 33 -9.83 -25.64 -12.11
CA SER A 33 -9.91 -26.91 -12.84
C SER A 33 -10.67 -28.02 -12.09
N ALA A 34 -11.18 -27.75 -10.89
CA ALA A 34 -11.92 -28.74 -10.11
C ALA A 34 -13.28 -29.05 -10.78
N PRO A 35 -13.81 -30.28 -10.66
CA PRO A 35 -15.13 -30.62 -11.18
C PRO A 35 -16.27 -29.76 -10.60
N ASP A 36 -16.13 -29.35 -9.33
CA ASP A 36 -16.99 -28.38 -8.66
C ASP A 36 -16.12 -27.39 -7.87
N PRO A 37 -15.81 -26.21 -8.45
CA PRO A 37 -15.01 -25.19 -7.80
C PRO A 37 -15.63 -24.67 -6.49
N HIS A 38 -16.96 -24.63 -6.37
CA HIS A 38 -17.63 -24.15 -5.15
C HIS A 38 -17.52 -25.16 -4.02
N GLN A 39 -17.63 -26.46 -4.32
CA GLN A 39 -17.37 -27.50 -3.34
C GLN A 39 -15.90 -27.45 -2.87
N ALA A 40 -14.95 -27.37 -3.81
CA ALA A 40 -13.53 -27.28 -3.50
C ALA A 40 -13.17 -26.03 -2.66
N ALA A 41 -13.86 -24.91 -2.90
CA ALA A 41 -13.76 -23.72 -2.06
C ALA A 41 -14.17 -23.98 -0.61
N GLY A 42 -15.25 -24.73 -0.40
CA GLY A 42 -15.71 -25.16 0.93
C GLY A 42 -14.68 -26.05 1.62
N GLU A 43 -14.12 -27.02 0.91
CA GLU A 43 -13.06 -27.90 1.43
C GLU A 43 -11.80 -27.11 1.83
N HIS A 44 -11.41 -26.12 1.02
CA HIS A 44 -10.31 -25.22 1.34
C HIS A 44 -10.60 -24.36 2.59
N TRP A 45 -11.79 -23.77 2.68
CA TRP A 45 -12.20 -23.04 3.89
C TRP A 45 -12.14 -23.91 5.13
N ASP A 46 -12.66 -25.13 5.03
CA ASP A 46 -12.72 -26.06 6.15
C ASP A 46 -11.34 -26.48 6.64
N THR A 47 -10.40 -26.66 5.71
CA THR A 47 -9.05 -27.18 5.99
C THR A 47 -8.06 -26.10 6.40
N PHE A 48 -8.08 -24.95 5.71
CA PHE A 48 -7.07 -23.90 5.85
C PHE A 48 -7.68 -22.54 6.18
N GLY A 49 -8.80 -22.20 5.53
CA GLY A 49 -9.32 -20.83 5.58
C GLY A 49 -9.65 -20.33 6.98
N ARG A 50 -10.16 -21.21 7.86
CA ARG A 50 -10.47 -20.89 9.26
C ARG A 50 -9.26 -20.42 10.06
N THR A 51 -8.12 -21.09 9.90
CA THR A 51 -6.88 -20.76 10.62
C THR A 51 -6.16 -19.58 9.99
N GLU A 52 -6.29 -19.43 8.67
CA GLU A 52 -5.70 -18.32 7.90
C GLU A 52 -6.51 -17.01 7.99
N GLN A 53 -7.66 -17.00 8.67
CA GLN A 53 -8.53 -15.83 8.82
C GLN A 53 -8.91 -15.19 7.49
N ARG A 54 -9.23 -16.03 6.49
CA ARG A 54 -9.57 -15.59 5.13
C ARG A 54 -10.79 -14.66 5.11
N THR A 55 -10.87 -13.87 4.06
CA THR A 55 -11.96 -12.92 3.81
C THR A 55 -12.78 -13.32 2.59
N LEU A 56 -14.02 -12.85 2.48
CA LEU A 56 -14.87 -12.96 1.29
C LEU A 56 -15.22 -11.57 0.74
N THR A 57 -15.57 -11.52 -0.53
CA THR A 57 -16.07 -10.30 -1.19
C THR A 57 -17.57 -10.46 -1.51
N PRO A 58 -18.45 -9.64 -0.90
CA PRO A 58 -19.89 -9.68 -1.16
C PRO A 58 -20.22 -9.55 -2.66
N ALA A 59 -21.31 -10.19 -3.10
CA ALA A 59 -21.65 -10.26 -4.53
C ALA A 59 -21.98 -8.89 -5.14
N ASP A 60 -22.62 -8.01 -4.36
CA ASP A 60 -23.05 -6.66 -4.73
C ASP A 60 -21.97 -5.58 -4.50
N ALA A 61 -20.91 -5.89 -3.76
CA ALA A 61 -19.89 -4.91 -3.38
C ALA A 61 -19.30 -4.16 -4.58
N LEU A 62 -18.98 -4.86 -5.68
CA LEU A 62 -18.41 -4.24 -6.87
C LEU A 62 -19.41 -3.32 -7.59
N ASP A 63 -20.68 -3.72 -7.68
CA ASP A 63 -21.72 -2.91 -8.31
C ASP A 63 -22.00 -1.65 -7.49
N GLU A 64 -22.03 -1.78 -6.16
CA GLU A 64 -22.16 -0.64 -5.25
C GLU A 64 -20.99 0.32 -5.35
N ILE A 65 -19.75 -0.19 -5.40
CA ILE A 65 -18.55 0.62 -5.61
C ILE A 65 -18.59 1.33 -6.96
N ASN A 66 -18.97 0.63 -8.03
CA ASN A 66 -19.08 1.24 -9.36
C ASN A 66 -20.11 2.38 -9.37
N GLU A 67 -21.24 2.24 -8.67
CA GLU A 67 -22.23 3.32 -8.52
C GLU A 67 -21.70 4.48 -7.69
N MET A 68 -21.10 4.19 -6.52
CA MET A 68 -20.50 5.22 -5.67
C MET A 68 -19.37 5.97 -6.39
N ARG A 69 -18.55 5.26 -7.17
CA ARG A 69 -17.51 5.85 -8.03
C ARG A 69 -18.11 6.79 -9.05
N ARG A 70 -19.17 6.39 -9.76
CA ARG A 70 -19.83 7.28 -10.74
C ARG A 70 -20.28 8.59 -10.10
N GLN A 71 -20.90 8.51 -8.92
CA GLN A 71 -21.34 9.69 -8.17
C GLN A 71 -20.16 10.55 -7.72
N LYS A 72 -19.09 9.93 -7.21
CA LYS A 72 -17.85 10.61 -6.79
C LYS A 72 -17.14 11.29 -7.97
N VAL A 73 -16.96 10.60 -9.08
CA VAL A 73 -16.38 11.12 -10.31
C VAL A 73 -17.20 12.28 -10.87
N ALA A 74 -18.53 12.22 -10.81
CA ALA A 74 -19.39 13.34 -11.21
C ALA A 74 -19.15 14.58 -10.33
N ARG A 75 -18.99 14.41 -9.01
CA ARG A 75 -18.62 15.50 -8.08
C ARG A 75 -17.23 16.08 -8.38
N LEU A 76 -16.29 15.26 -8.86
CA LEU A 76 -14.92 15.67 -9.17
C LEU A 76 -14.77 16.39 -10.51
N ARG A 77 -15.75 16.32 -11.43
CA ARG A 77 -15.59 16.84 -12.80
C ARG A 77 -15.12 18.29 -12.87
N SER A 78 -15.62 19.17 -12.01
CA SER A 78 -15.19 20.59 -11.96
C SER A 78 -13.88 20.82 -11.21
N ALA A 79 -13.41 19.82 -10.47
CA ALA A 79 -12.14 19.85 -9.75
C ALA A 79 -10.99 19.22 -10.54
N ILE A 80 -11.25 18.59 -11.68
CA ILE A 80 -10.22 18.08 -12.58
C ILE A 80 -9.65 19.25 -13.40
N ARG A 81 -8.33 19.25 -13.60
CA ARG A 81 -7.67 20.23 -14.44
C ARG A 81 -7.95 19.97 -15.91
N ASP A 82 -8.27 21.03 -16.66
CA ASP A 82 -8.56 20.95 -18.10
C ASP A 82 -7.30 20.67 -18.96
N ASP A 83 -6.10 20.88 -18.40
CA ASP A 83 -4.82 20.73 -19.11
C ASP A 83 -4.23 19.30 -19.01
N VAL A 84 -4.95 18.36 -18.40
CA VAL A 84 -4.51 16.97 -18.24
C VAL A 84 -5.50 16.04 -18.95
N PRO A 85 -5.12 15.42 -20.07
CA PRO A 85 -6.00 14.47 -20.76
C PRO A 85 -6.18 13.21 -19.90
N PHE A 86 -7.33 12.54 -20.07
CA PHE A 86 -7.59 11.25 -19.45
C PHE A 86 -8.55 10.42 -20.29
N VAL A 87 -8.58 9.12 -20.01
CA VAL A 87 -9.57 8.17 -20.52
C VAL A 87 -10.44 7.69 -19.38
N GLN A 88 -11.74 7.50 -19.62
CA GLN A 88 -12.62 6.86 -18.62
C GLN A 88 -12.67 5.36 -18.88
N ARG A 89 -12.34 4.56 -17.86
CA ARG A 89 -12.34 3.09 -17.91
C ARG A 89 -13.76 2.52 -17.82
N PRO A 90 -14.00 1.25 -18.21
CA PRO A 90 -15.31 0.60 -18.06
C PRO A 90 -15.84 0.60 -16.62
N SER A 91 -14.95 0.47 -15.62
CA SER A 91 -15.27 0.58 -14.20
C SER A 91 -15.76 1.98 -13.78
N GLY A 92 -15.64 2.98 -14.65
CA GLY A 92 -15.95 4.38 -14.38
C GLY A 92 -14.76 5.20 -13.87
N ALA A 93 -13.63 4.54 -13.55
CA ALA A 93 -12.42 5.21 -13.08
C ALA A 93 -11.80 6.12 -14.15
N LEU A 94 -11.16 7.19 -13.71
CA LEU A 94 -10.50 8.15 -14.60
C LEU A 94 -9.01 7.84 -14.70
N ASP A 95 -8.50 7.62 -15.90
CA ASP A 95 -7.12 7.21 -16.13
C ASP A 95 -6.31 8.34 -16.79
N PHE A 96 -5.44 8.96 -15.99
CA PHE A 96 -4.53 10.05 -16.36
C PHE A 96 -3.09 9.56 -16.60
N LEU A 97 -2.85 8.25 -16.66
CA LEU A 97 -1.52 7.70 -16.90
C LEU A 97 -1.21 7.65 -18.39
N ASP A 98 -0.06 8.21 -18.79
CA ASP A 98 0.39 8.23 -20.19
C ASP A 98 1.21 6.98 -20.56
N GLY A 99 0.79 6.21 -21.57
CA GLY A 99 1.63 5.23 -22.29
C GLY A 99 2.36 4.17 -21.44
N ASP A 100 3.64 3.94 -21.74
CA ASP A 100 4.61 2.95 -21.20
C ASP A 100 4.89 3.06 -19.68
N ARG A 101 4.05 3.82 -18.95
CA ARG A 101 4.19 4.18 -17.53
C ARG A 101 3.19 3.47 -16.62
N ARG A 102 2.51 2.45 -17.13
CA ARG A 102 1.86 1.41 -16.31
C ARG A 102 2.96 0.58 -15.67
N THR A 103 2.90 0.39 -14.36
CA THR A 103 3.90 -0.40 -13.64
C THR A 103 3.85 -1.87 -14.07
N ALA A 104 5.03 -2.41 -14.39
CA ALA A 104 5.54 -3.80 -14.39
C ALA A 104 4.68 -5.01 -14.83
N HIS A 105 3.38 -4.91 -15.09
CA HIS A 105 2.52 -6.04 -15.44
C HIS A 105 1.86 -5.88 -16.82
N PRO A 106 2.63 -5.86 -17.91
CA PRO A 106 2.08 -5.95 -19.26
C PRO A 106 1.44 -7.35 -19.44
N GLY A 107 0.14 -7.46 -19.23
CA GLY A 107 -0.61 -8.72 -19.46
C GLY A 107 -1.68 -9.08 -18.42
N LEU A 108 -1.82 -8.33 -17.33
CA LEU A 108 -2.99 -8.46 -16.45
C LEU A 108 -4.13 -7.60 -17.04
N GLU A 109 -5.23 -8.26 -17.39
CA GLU A 109 -6.46 -7.67 -17.93
C GLU A 109 -7.02 -6.54 -17.04
N PRO A 110 -7.88 -5.64 -17.57
CA PRO A 110 -8.04 -4.26 -17.07
C PRO A 110 -8.59 -4.07 -15.66
N ASP A 111 -9.09 -5.09 -14.97
CA ASP A 111 -9.97 -4.89 -13.81
C ASP A 111 -9.48 -5.58 -12.52
N PHE A 112 -8.39 -6.35 -12.55
CA PHE A 112 -7.79 -6.88 -11.31
C PHE A 112 -6.30 -7.22 -11.45
N VAL A 113 -5.45 -6.46 -10.76
CA VAL A 113 -4.07 -6.84 -10.42
C VAL A 113 -4.10 -7.35 -8.98
N PRO A 114 -3.49 -8.51 -8.64
CA PRO A 114 -3.35 -8.94 -7.26
C PRO A 114 -2.80 -7.79 -6.41
N PRO A 115 -3.45 -7.44 -5.29
CA PRO A 115 -3.08 -6.24 -4.57
C PRO A 115 -1.72 -6.42 -3.90
N ILE A 116 -0.81 -5.50 -4.20
CA ILE A 116 0.55 -5.54 -3.64
C ILE A 116 0.59 -4.78 -2.31
N SER A 117 -0.29 -3.79 -2.16
CA SER A 117 -0.59 -3.13 -0.90
C SER A 117 -2.09 -3.19 -0.65
N ALA A 118 -2.50 -3.75 0.49
CA ALA A 118 -3.90 -3.89 0.90
C ALA A 118 -4.15 -3.47 2.36
N ASN A 119 -3.38 -2.48 2.83
CA ASN A 119 -3.43 -2.05 4.22
C ASN A 119 -4.78 -1.41 4.57
N ARG A 120 -5.32 -1.79 5.74
CA ARG A 120 -6.49 -1.12 6.34
C ARG A 120 -6.11 0.27 6.84
N TYR A 121 -7.09 1.15 6.94
CA TYR A 121 -6.91 2.41 7.65
C TYR A 121 -6.72 2.15 9.15
N GLY A 122 -5.87 2.94 9.79
CA GLY A 122 -5.79 2.98 11.25
C GLY A 122 -6.84 3.93 11.84
N ASN A 123 -7.19 3.74 13.11
CA ASN A 123 -8.26 4.49 13.78
C ASN A 123 -8.17 6.01 13.60
N GLN A 124 -6.97 6.61 13.69
CA GLN A 124 -6.78 8.06 13.50
C GLN A 124 -7.17 8.53 12.10
N VAL A 125 -6.90 7.71 11.08
CA VAL A 125 -7.28 8.01 9.70
C VAL A 125 -8.79 7.83 9.52
N GLU A 126 -9.38 6.78 10.11
CA GLU A 126 -10.83 6.56 10.07
C GLU A 126 -11.59 7.71 10.77
N GLU A 127 -11.08 8.22 11.89
CA GLU A 127 -11.61 9.40 12.57
C GLU A 127 -11.54 10.66 11.67
N LEU A 128 -10.42 10.87 10.99
CA LEU A 128 -10.28 11.97 10.03
C LEU A 128 -11.27 11.84 8.86
N ILE A 129 -11.39 10.64 8.27
CA ILE A 129 -12.37 10.34 7.20
C ILE A 129 -13.79 10.63 7.70
N ALA A 130 -14.14 10.18 8.91
CA ALA A 130 -15.46 10.38 9.49
C ALA A 130 -15.77 11.86 9.76
N SER A 131 -14.79 12.61 10.28
CA SER A 131 -14.94 14.05 10.54
C SER A 131 -15.04 14.91 9.28
N THR A 132 -14.69 14.35 8.11
CA THR A 132 -14.72 15.03 6.81
C THR A 132 -15.92 14.56 5.95
N SER A 133 -16.98 14.00 6.55
CA SER A 133 -18.08 13.38 5.81
C SER A 133 -18.85 14.31 4.86
N ASP A 134 -18.83 15.61 5.12
CA ASP A 134 -19.49 16.62 4.28
C ASP A 134 -18.59 17.14 3.14
N GLY A 135 -17.31 16.73 3.13
CA GLY A 135 -16.28 17.18 2.20
C GLY A 135 -15.82 16.11 1.20
N LEU A 136 -14.58 16.27 0.74
CA LEU A 136 -13.85 15.28 -0.05
C LEU A 136 -12.48 15.01 0.58
N VAL A 137 -12.14 13.73 0.68
CA VAL A 137 -10.81 13.26 1.09
C VAL A 137 -10.12 12.68 -0.14
N LEU A 138 -8.83 12.95 -0.33
CA LEU A 138 -8.00 12.23 -1.29
C LEU A 138 -7.19 11.18 -0.55
N ASP A 139 -7.24 9.93 -0.96
CA ASP A 139 -6.26 8.92 -0.57
C ASP A 139 -5.24 8.76 -1.70
N CYS A 140 -4.06 9.34 -1.54
CA CYS A 140 -3.01 9.44 -2.55
C CYS A 140 -2.04 8.27 -2.44
N GLY A 141 -2.20 7.25 -3.29
CA GLY A 141 -1.51 5.96 -3.16
C GLY A 141 -2.33 5.01 -2.29
N ALA A 142 -3.60 4.83 -2.64
CA ALA A 142 -4.57 4.10 -1.84
C ALA A 142 -4.28 2.60 -1.71
N GLY A 143 -3.56 2.02 -2.67
CA GLY A 143 -3.49 0.58 -2.84
C GLY A 143 -4.89 -0.03 -3.00
N TYR A 144 -5.02 -1.30 -2.64
CA TYR A 144 -6.31 -1.96 -2.55
C TYR A 144 -6.94 -1.74 -1.18
N ARG A 145 -7.97 -0.90 -1.10
CA ARG A 145 -8.68 -0.68 0.15
C ARG A 145 -9.69 -1.79 0.42
N SER A 146 -9.69 -2.32 1.65
CA SER A 146 -10.72 -3.26 2.11
C SER A 146 -12.07 -2.59 2.35
N THR A 147 -12.09 -1.27 2.53
CA THR A 147 -13.29 -0.46 2.76
C THR A 147 -13.28 0.73 1.83
N TYR A 148 -14.35 0.89 1.07
CA TYR A 148 -14.51 1.96 0.09
C TYR A 148 -15.55 2.98 0.58
N TYR A 149 -15.16 4.24 0.74
CA TYR A 149 -16.02 5.32 1.25
C TYR A 149 -16.54 6.22 0.12
N GLU A 150 -17.75 6.74 0.29
CA GLU A 150 -18.42 7.58 -0.74
C GLU A 150 -17.72 8.91 -1.04
N HIS A 151 -17.00 9.45 -0.06
CA HIS A 151 -16.37 10.77 -0.10
C HIS A 151 -14.84 10.73 -0.08
N VAL A 152 -14.23 9.54 -0.06
CA VAL A 152 -12.77 9.36 -0.16
C VAL A 152 -12.41 8.98 -1.59
N VAL A 153 -11.74 9.85 -2.32
CA VAL A 153 -11.25 9.60 -3.68
C VAL A 153 -9.98 8.77 -3.60
N ASN A 154 -10.03 7.52 -4.06
CA ASN A 154 -8.87 6.65 -4.06
C ASN A 154 -8.06 6.87 -5.35
N LEU A 155 -6.84 7.38 -5.19
CA LEU A 155 -5.88 7.56 -6.26
C LEU A 155 -4.79 6.49 -6.18
N GLU A 156 -4.52 5.83 -7.30
CA GLU A 156 -3.52 4.76 -7.38
C GLU A 156 -2.89 4.69 -8.78
N ILE A 157 -1.71 4.12 -8.93
CA ILE A 157 -1.10 3.88 -10.25
C ILE A 157 -1.54 2.55 -10.87
N GLU A 158 -2.20 1.69 -10.08
CA GLU A 158 -2.78 0.41 -10.49
C GLU A 158 -4.32 0.42 -10.49
N PRO A 159 -4.98 -0.31 -11.41
CA PRO A 159 -6.43 -0.33 -11.59
C PRO A 159 -7.14 -1.30 -10.63
N TYR A 160 -7.04 -1.11 -9.32
CA TYR A 160 -7.78 -1.93 -8.37
C TYR A 160 -9.31 -1.68 -8.45
N PRO A 161 -10.13 -2.65 -8.02
CA PRO A 161 -11.58 -2.47 -7.90
C PRO A 161 -12.00 -1.27 -7.06
N THR A 162 -11.15 -0.78 -6.16
CA THR A 162 -11.38 0.41 -5.32
C THR A 162 -10.75 1.69 -5.85
N THR A 163 -10.00 1.65 -6.95
CA THR A 163 -9.38 2.85 -7.54
C THR A 163 -10.44 3.72 -8.22
N ASP A 164 -10.41 5.03 -7.96
CA ASP A 164 -11.28 6.02 -8.61
C ASP A 164 -10.55 6.80 -9.70
N VAL A 165 -9.28 7.11 -9.43
CA VAL A 165 -8.42 7.91 -10.31
C VAL A 165 -7.07 7.23 -10.45
N LEU A 166 -6.66 6.95 -11.68
CA LEU A 166 -5.29 6.52 -11.98
C LEU A 166 -4.42 7.72 -12.31
N ALA A 167 -3.45 8.02 -11.46
CA ALA A 167 -2.54 9.12 -11.63
C ALA A 167 -1.29 8.96 -10.75
N ARG A 168 -0.28 9.78 -11.02
CA ARG A 168 0.95 9.85 -10.22
C ARG A 168 0.85 10.94 -9.16
N GLY A 169 1.33 10.66 -7.96
CA GLY A 169 1.38 11.64 -6.87
C GLY A 169 2.19 12.89 -7.23
N GLU A 170 3.21 12.75 -8.08
CA GLU A 170 4.05 13.87 -8.53
C GLU A 170 3.35 14.83 -9.51
N ARG A 171 2.16 14.48 -10.00
CA ARG A 171 1.36 15.31 -10.92
C ARG A 171 -0.13 14.98 -10.75
N LEU A 172 -0.74 15.52 -9.70
CA LEU A 172 -2.14 15.27 -9.40
C LEU A 172 -3.07 15.99 -10.40
N PRO A 173 -4.10 15.31 -10.91
CA PRO A 173 -4.98 15.86 -11.96
C PRO A 173 -6.04 16.83 -11.42
N PHE A 174 -5.91 17.28 -10.17
CA PHE A 174 -6.91 18.11 -9.49
C PHE A 174 -6.48 19.58 -9.42
N ASN A 175 -7.46 20.47 -9.40
CA ASN A 175 -7.28 21.91 -9.19
C ASN A 175 -6.80 22.20 -7.75
N ASP A 176 -6.23 23.38 -7.55
CA ASP A 176 -5.78 23.85 -6.24
C ASP A 176 -6.95 23.90 -5.25
N GLY A 177 -6.72 23.55 -3.98
CA GLY A 177 -7.75 23.65 -2.94
C GLY A 177 -8.99 22.79 -3.19
N THR A 178 -8.81 21.58 -3.71
CA THR A 178 -9.92 20.65 -3.99
C THR A 178 -10.37 19.88 -2.76
N PHE A 179 -9.43 19.39 -1.94
CA PHE A 179 -9.72 18.42 -0.89
C PHE A 179 -9.70 19.03 0.51
N ASP A 180 -10.63 18.58 1.34
CA ASP A 180 -10.73 18.96 2.75
C ASP A 180 -9.71 18.17 3.60
N ALA A 181 -9.35 16.96 3.17
CA ALA A 181 -8.24 16.20 3.72
C ALA A 181 -7.50 15.40 2.64
N VAL A 182 -6.22 15.13 2.86
CA VAL A 182 -5.42 14.23 2.03
C VAL A 182 -4.75 13.19 2.92
N LEU A 183 -4.76 11.93 2.47
CA LEU A 183 -4.06 10.81 3.07
C LEU A 183 -2.90 10.42 2.15
N SER A 184 -1.75 10.12 2.74
CA SER A 184 -0.59 9.54 2.06
C SER A 184 0.09 8.58 3.03
N LEU A 185 -0.25 7.30 2.96
CA LEU A 185 0.06 6.32 4.01
C LEU A 185 1.02 5.24 3.50
N ALA A 186 2.29 5.32 3.89
CA ALA A 186 3.37 4.45 3.39
C ALA A 186 3.49 4.50 1.85
N VAL A 187 3.54 5.73 1.31
CA VAL A 187 3.56 6.00 -0.14
C VAL A 187 4.81 6.76 -0.56
N LEU A 188 5.15 7.86 0.14
CA LEU A 188 6.19 8.78 -0.33
C LEU A 188 7.59 8.13 -0.35
N GLU A 189 7.85 7.09 0.43
CA GLU A 189 9.06 6.26 0.35
C GLU A 189 9.25 5.54 -1.01
N HIS A 190 8.14 5.28 -1.70
CA HIS A 190 8.09 4.60 -3.00
C HIS A 190 8.08 5.58 -4.18
N VAL A 191 8.09 6.88 -3.92
CA VAL A 191 8.08 7.95 -4.93
C VAL A 191 9.51 8.41 -5.21
N ALA A 192 9.92 8.48 -6.49
CA ALA A 192 11.28 8.90 -6.87
C ALA A 192 11.54 10.38 -6.57
N GLU A 193 10.50 11.21 -6.69
CA GLU A 193 10.55 12.65 -6.42
C GLU A 193 9.53 13.02 -5.32
N PRO A 194 9.73 12.59 -4.06
CA PRO A 194 8.74 12.71 -3.00
C PRO A 194 8.42 14.18 -2.66
N TRP A 195 9.37 15.08 -2.86
CA TRP A 195 9.19 16.53 -2.76
C TRP A 195 8.19 17.09 -3.78
N ARG A 196 8.10 16.53 -4.99
CA ARG A 196 7.09 16.93 -5.98
C ARG A 196 5.71 16.44 -5.59
N ALA A 197 5.61 15.18 -5.14
CA ALA A 197 4.35 14.63 -4.65
C ALA A 197 3.84 15.38 -3.42
N ALA A 198 4.71 15.70 -2.46
CA ALA A 198 4.35 16.50 -1.30
C ALA A 198 3.84 17.90 -1.69
N ALA A 199 4.51 18.57 -2.64
CA ALA A 199 4.06 19.87 -3.14
C ALA A 199 2.68 19.79 -3.83
N GLU A 200 2.40 18.74 -4.60
CA GLU A 200 1.08 18.52 -5.19
C GLU A 200 0.01 18.23 -4.14
N ILE A 201 0.32 17.42 -3.12
CA ILE A 201 -0.56 17.17 -1.97
C ILE A 201 -0.93 18.48 -1.27
N GLU A 202 0.04 19.35 -0.99
CA GLU A 202 -0.23 20.67 -0.40
C GLU A 202 -1.05 21.57 -1.32
N ARG A 203 -0.79 21.53 -2.63
CA ARG A 203 -1.51 22.34 -3.62
C ARG A 203 -2.99 21.97 -3.68
N VAL A 204 -3.31 20.67 -3.67
CA VAL A 204 -4.70 20.21 -3.79
C VAL A 204 -5.47 20.28 -2.47
N LEU A 205 -4.78 20.47 -1.33
CA LEU A 205 -5.42 20.74 -0.04
C LEU A 205 -6.06 22.14 -0.02
N LYS A 206 -7.29 22.22 0.50
CA LYS A 206 -7.93 23.50 0.82
C LYS A 206 -7.17 24.23 1.93
N PRO A 207 -7.22 25.57 1.98
CA PRO A 207 -6.84 26.30 3.19
C PRO A 207 -7.59 25.77 4.40
N GLY A 208 -6.86 25.35 5.44
CA GLY A 208 -7.42 24.73 6.64
C GLY A 208 -7.73 23.23 6.51
N GLY A 209 -7.42 22.60 5.38
CA GLY A 209 -7.50 21.15 5.22
C GLY A 209 -6.37 20.40 5.92
N THR A 210 -6.57 19.11 6.15
CA THR A 210 -5.66 18.28 6.96
C THR A 210 -4.94 17.23 6.13
N LEU A 211 -3.63 17.10 6.33
CA LEU A 211 -2.82 15.98 5.81
C LEU A 211 -2.61 14.93 6.88
N ALA A 212 -2.99 13.67 6.61
CA ALA A 212 -2.51 12.52 7.36
C ALA A 212 -1.45 11.78 6.53
N PHE A 213 -0.22 11.79 7.05
CA PHE A 213 0.95 11.28 6.34
C PHE A 213 1.72 10.29 7.20
N SER A 214 2.09 9.15 6.62
CA SER A 214 3.08 8.23 7.17
C SER A 214 4.07 7.77 6.10
N ALA A 215 5.29 7.49 6.53
CA ALA A 215 6.34 6.84 5.74
C ALA A 215 7.18 5.95 6.65
N THR A 216 7.82 4.95 6.06
CA THR A 216 8.71 4.01 6.72
C THR A 216 10.10 4.62 7.00
N PHE A 217 10.74 4.17 8.09
CA PHE A 217 12.12 4.56 8.45
C PHE A 217 13.04 3.35 8.62
N MET A 218 12.83 2.55 9.68
CA MET A 218 13.64 1.37 9.97
C MET A 218 12.99 0.14 9.35
N GLN A 219 12.94 0.06 8.03
CA GLN A 219 12.44 -1.10 7.30
C GLN A 219 13.51 -1.59 6.32
N PRO A 220 13.66 -2.92 6.13
CA PRO A 220 14.48 -3.45 5.05
C PRO A 220 13.95 -2.94 3.69
N PHE A 221 14.78 -2.98 2.65
CA PHE A 221 14.32 -2.64 1.31
C PHE A 221 13.17 -3.55 0.90
N HIS A 222 12.12 -2.94 0.35
CA HIS A 222 10.84 -3.61 0.04
C HIS A 222 10.17 -2.84 -1.11
N ALA A 223 10.40 -3.22 -2.36
CA ALA A 223 9.91 -2.44 -3.49
C ALA A 223 8.51 -2.86 -3.96
N TYR A 224 7.62 -1.88 -4.18
CA TYR A 224 6.70 -1.91 -5.34
C TYR A 224 6.15 -0.51 -5.71
N PRO A 225 6.24 -0.06 -6.98
CA PRO A 225 7.12 -0.61 -8.02
C PRO A 225 8.59 -0.46 -7.65
N HIS A 226 8.91 0.45 -6.74
CA HIS A 226 10.26 0.79 -6.29
C HIS A 226 10.22 1.23 -4.81
N HIS A 227 11.36 1.23 -4.13
CA HIS A 227 11.52 1.81 -2.80
C HIS A 227 12.78 2.68 -2.84
N TYR A 228 12.59 4.00 -2.70
CA TYR A 228 13.66 5.00 -2.87
C TYR A 228 14.17 5.57 -1.55
N PHE A 229 13.28 5.73 -0.55
CA PHE A 229 13.62 6.47 0.66
C PHE A 229 13.08 5.82 1.93
N ASN A 230 13.98 5.47 2.85
CA ASN A 230 13.64 5.33 4.27
C ASN A 230 13.66 6.71 4.93
N MET A 231 12.50 7.22 5.31
CA MET A 231 12.34 8.58 5.80
C MET A 231 12.60 8.70 7.30
N THR A 232 13.67 9.40 7.67
CA THR A 232 13.83 9.84 9.07
C THR A 232 12.68 10.77 9.46
N PRO A 233 12.37 10.93 10.76
CA PRO A 233 11.32 11.85 11.19
C PRO A 233 11.57 13.32 10.76
N ALA A 234 12.83 13.75 10.68
CA ALA A 234 13.19 15.07 10.19
C ALA A 234 13.03 15.19 8.66
N GLY A 235 13.40 14.14 7.91
CA GLY A 235 13.21 14.07 6.46
C GLY A 235 11.74 14.11 6.07
N ALA A 236 10.89 13.35 6.78
CA ALA A 236 9.44 13.37 6.63
C ALA A 236 8.87 14.79 6.82
N ARG A 237 9.27 15.50 7.89
CA ARG A 237 8.85 16.90 8.10
C ARG A 237 9.37 17.86 7.03
N ALA A 238 10.57 17.63 6.50
CA ALA A 238 11.17 18.51 5.49
C ALA A 238 10.44 18.46 4.13
N LEU A 239 9.57 17.47 3.91
CA LEU A 239 8.67 17.44 2.76
C LEU A 239 7.50 18.43 2.89
N LEU A 240 7.16 18.84 4.11
CA LEU A 240 6.11 19.83 4.36
C LEU A 240 6.67 21.24 4.08
N GLY A 241 6.04 21.93 3.14
CA GLY A 241 6.37 23.30 2.74
C GLY A 241 5.61 24.33 3.56
N ALA A 242 4.32 24.49 3.28
CA ALA A 242 3.46 25.50 3.88
C ALA A 242 2.62 24.98 5.07
N LEU A 243 2.50 23.66 5.22
CA LEU A 243 1.68 23.06 6.27
C LEU A 243 2.28 23.26 7.67
N GLN A 244 1.41 23.50 8.64
CA GLN A 244 1.78 23.55 10.05
C GLN A 244 1.65 22.15 10.66
N LEU A 245 2.72 21.68 11.31
CA LEU A 245 2.70 20.38 11.97
C LEU A 245 1.90 20.45 13.28
N GLU A 246 0.75 19.77 13.32
CA GLU A 246 -0.06 19.68 14.55
C GLU A 246 0.44 18.61 15.51
N SER A 247 0.85 17.45 15.00
CA SER A 247 1.39 16.37 15.80
C SER A 247 2.32 15.47 15.00
N GLN A 248 3.20 14.74 15.70
CA GLN A 248 4.03 13.70 15.13
C GLN A 248 4.21 12.59 16.16
N THR A 249 3.74 11.39 15.84
CA THR A 249 3.71 10.25 16.77
C THR A 249 4.20 8.97 16.10
N VAL A 250 4.39 7.92 16.89
CA VAL A 250 4.70 6.56 16.40
C VAL A 250 3.53 5.66 16.80
N PRO A 251 2.54 5.46 15.91
CA PRO A 251 1.42 4.55 16.18
C PRO A 251 1.90 3.09 16.23
N PRO A 252 1.09 2.16 16.78
CA PRO A 252 1.49 0.75 16.92
C PRO A 252 2.00 0.09 15.64
N ASN A 253 1.38 0.37 14.48
CA ASN A 253 1.80 -0.17 13.18
C ASN A 253 3.15 0.37 12.67
N LEU A 254 3.67 1.44 13.28
CA LEU A 254 5.00 1.99 13.02
C LEU A 254 5.98 1.77 14.18
N HIS A 255 5.61 0.91 15.14
CA HIS A 255 6.46 0.58 16.28
C HIS A 255 7.78 -0.08 15.80
N PRO A 256 8.94 0.25 16.40
CA PRO A 256 10.25 -0.26 15.97
C PRO A 256 10.36 -1.79 15.97
N LEU A 257 9.52 -2.48 16.76
CA LEU A 257 9.41 -3.94 16.72
C LEU A 257 9.13 -4.45 15.32
N HIS A 258 8.28 -3.79 14.53
CA HIS A 258 8.02 -4.20 13.15
C HIS A 258 9.29 -4.16 12.30
N GLY A 259 10.06 -3.07 12.42
CA GLY A 259 11.33 -2.90 11.71
C GLY A 259 12.37 -3.96 12.09
N VAL A 260 12.53 -4.20 13.39
CA VAL A 260 13.46 -5.23 13.91
C VAL A 260 13.04 -6.62 13.43
N SER A 261 11.77 -6.98 13.59
CA SER A 261 11.25 -8.29 13.19
C SER A 261 11.39 -8.51 11.69
N ARG A 262 11.03 -7.52 10.85
CA ARG A 262 11.18 -7.62 9.39
C ARG A 262 12.64 -7.76 8.99
N THR A 263 13.54 -6.99 9.59
CA THR A 263 14.98 -7.08 9.30
C THR A 263 15.53 -8.47 9.64
N LEU A 264 15.19 -9.02 10.80
CA LEU A 264 15.64 -10.35 11.21
C LEU A 264 15.03 -11.47 10.34
N GLN A 265 13.74 -11.34 9.98
CA GLN A 265 13.08 -12.28 9.08
C GLN A 265 13.73 -12.29 7.69
N THR A 266 13.92 -11.12 7.08
CA THR A 266 14.60 -11.02 5.78
C THR A 266 16.03 -11.54 5.90
N TRP A 267 16.76 -11.24 6.97
CA TRP A 267 18.10 -11.81 7.18
C TRP A 267 18.08 -13.34 7.19
N LEU A 268 17.13 -13.97 7.89
CA LEU A 268 16.98 -15.43 7.85
C LEU A 268 16.71 -15.97 6.44
N GLU A 269 15.88 -15.28 5.66
CA GLU A 269 15.57 -15.63 4.26
C GLU A 269 16.80 -15.52 3.32
N LEU A 270 17.80 -14.73 3.71
CA LEU A 270 19.07 -14.57 2.98
C LEU A 270 20.15 -15.58 3.39
N LEU A 271 19.87 -16.46 4.36
CA LEU A 271 20.82 -17.46 4.86
C LEU A 271 20.47 -18.87 4.35
N PRO A 272 21.47 -19.73 4.10
CA PRO A 272 21.25 -21.16 3.95
C PRO A 272 20.56 -21.73 5.19
N GLU A 273 19.67 -22.71 5.02
CA GLU A 273 18.98 -23.37 6.14
C GLU A 273 19.95 -23.89 7.20
N SER A 274 21.15 -24.33 6.80
CA SER A 274 22.19 -24.83 7.72
C SER A 274 22.68 -23.79 8.74
N ASP A 275 22.45 -22.50 8.46
CA ASP A 275 23.03 -21.39 9.22
C ASP A 275 21.95 -20.54 9.90
N GLN A 276 20.67 -20.81 9.67
CA GLN A 276 19.56 -20.05 10.27
C GLN A 276 19.54 -20.18 11.80
N ASP A 277 19.82 -21.38 12.33
CA ASP A 277 19.90 -21.62 13.78
C ASP A 277 20.99 -20.75 14.44
N ASP A 278 22.09 -20.46 13.74
CA ASP A 278 23.19 -19.62 14.24
C ASP A 278 22.75 -18.18 14.54
N LEU A 279 21.77 -17.66 13.79
CA LEU A 279 21.12 -16.37 14.01
C LEU A 279 19.97 -16.48 15.03
N LEU A 280 19.13 -17.52 14.95
CA LEU A 280 17.97 -17.72 15.83
C LEU A 280 18.36 -17.95 17.30
N ASP A 281 19.52 -18.56 17.55
CA ASP A 281 20.03 -18.82 18.89
C ASP A 281 20.60 -17.56 19.59
N LEU A 282 20.76 -16.44 18.88
CA LEU A 282 21.26 -15.21 19.47
C LEU A 282 20.24 -14.57 20.40
N THR A 283 20.70 -14.10 21.55
CA THR A 283 19.90 -13.23 22.41
C THR A 283 20.02 -11.77 21.95
N VAL A 284 19.07 -10.93 22.37
CA VAL A 284 19.20 -9.46 22.22
C VAL A 284 20.52 -8.97 22.82
N ARG A 285 21.01 -9.59 23.90
CA ARG A 285 22.30 -9.23 24.52
C ARG A 285 23.48 -9.53 23.59
N ASP A 286 23.41 -10.60 22.80
CA ASP A 286 24.47 -10.95 21.85
C ASP A 286 24.52 -9.98 20.68
N LEU A 287 23.35 -9.55 20.17
CA LEU A 287 23.25 -8.56 19.08
C LEU A 287 23.74 -7.16 19.50
N LEU A 288 23.81 -6.85 20.79
CA LEU A 288 24.35 -5.59 21.31
C LEU A 288 25.88 -5.58 21.44
N LYS A 289 26.56 -6.70 21.19
CA LYS A 289 28.02 -6.78 21.19
C LYS A 289 28.61 -6.07 19.96
N PRO A 290 29.88 -5.64 20.00
CA PRO A 290 30.55 -5.07 18.84
C PRO A 290 30.48 -6.01 17.62
N PRO A 291 30.17 -5.52 16.40
CA PRO A 291 30.06 -6.38 15.21
C PRO A 291 31.30 -7.23 14.93
N ALA A 292 32.49 -6.77 15.32
CA ALA A 292 33.74 -7.53 15.17
C ALA A 292 33.74 -8.88 15.91
N GLU A 293 32.98 -9.01 17.01
CA GLU A 293 32.83 -10.27 17.75
C GLU A 293 31.89 -11.26 17.05
N LEU A 294 30.95 -10.74 16.25
CA LEU A 294 29.97 -11.54 15.51
C LEU A 294 30.46 -11.85 14.09
N TRP A 295 31.35 -11.04 13.52
CA TRP A 295 31.82 -11.16 12.14
C TRP A 295 32.25 -12.59 11.74
N PRO A 296 32.98 -13.36 12.57
CA PRO A 296 33.39 -14.72 12.20
C PRO A 296 32.25 -15.75 12.12
N ARG A 297 31.02 -15.40 12.55
CA ARG A 297 29.89 -16.34 12.63
C ARG A 297 29.26 -16.58 11.25
N PRO A 298 28.76 -17.80 10.97
CA PRO A 298 28.07 -18.14 9.72
C PRO A 298 27.02 -17.11 9.28
N PHE A 299 26.15 -16.65 10.18
CA PHE A 299 25.08 -15.71 9.83
C PHE A 299 25.59 -14.34 9.31
N MET A 300 26.86 -14.00 9.55
CA MET A 300 27.52 -12.80 9.04
C MET A 300 28.30 -13.04 7.75
N GLN A 301 28.75 -14.27 7.48
CA GLN A 301 29.64 -14.61 6.37
C GLN A 301 28.91 -15.21 5.16
N HIS A 302 27.79 -15.89 5.38
CA HIS A 302 27.11 -16.69 4.36
C HIS A 302 25.78 -16.06 3.88
N ILE A 303 25.61 -14.76 4.09
CA ILE A 303 24.48 -13.98 3.58
C ILE A 303 24.56 -13.98 2.04
N ASP A 304 23.43 -14.16 1.37
CA ASP A 304 23.32 -13.99 -0.08
C ASP A 304 23.80 -12.60 -0.53
N ALA A 305 24.95 -12.56 -1.20
CA ALA A 305 25.61 -11.32 -1.61
C ALA A 305 24.84 -10.57 -2.71
N ASP A 306 24.02 -11.26 -3.50
CA ASP A 306 23.23 -10.63 -4.57
C ASP A 306 21.98 -9.93 -4.02
N ARG A 307 21.62 -10.20 -2.75
CA ARG A 307 20.42 -9.70 -2.07
C ARG A 307 20.72 -8.98 -0.75
N ILE A 308 22.00 -8.79 -0.40
CA ILE A 308 22.40 -8.18 0.87
C ILE A 308 21.92 -6.73 1.02
N ASP A 309 21.64 -6.06 -0.09
CA ASP A 309 21.03 -4.73 -0.14
C ASP A 309 19.60 -4.69 0.41
N GLU A 310 18.90 -5.84 0.46
CA GLU A 310 17.59 -5.97 1.10
C GLU A 310 17.62 -5.59 2.59
N ILE A 311 18.73 -5.87 3.28
CA ILE A 311 18.90 -5.61 4.73
C ILE A 311 20.05 -4.65 5.03
N ALA A 312 20.58 -3.95 4.01
CA ALA A 312 21.73 -3.09 4.19
C ALA A 312 21.45 -1.93 5.15
N ALA A 313 22.37 -1.69 6.08
CA ALA A 313 22.32 -0.51 6.94
C ALA A 313 22.65 0.81 6.20
N GLY A 314 23.17 0.70 4.97
CA GLY A 314 23.46 1.84 4.10
C GLY A 314 24.14 1.39 2.80
N THR A 315 24.20 2.31 1.85
CA THR A 315 24.78 2.07 0.52
C THR A 315 25.98 2.98 0.30
N PHE A 316 27.08 2.42 -0.20
CA PHE A 316 28.26 3.18 -0.60
C PHE A 316 28.36 3.21 -2.12
N LEU A 317 28.39 4.42 -2.71
CA LEU A 317 28.42 4.61 -4.15
C LEU A 317 29.65 5.46 -4.52
N VAL A 318 30.37 5.06 -5.58
CA VAL A 318 31.43 5.85 -6.20
C VAL A 318 31.06 6.06 -7.66
N ALA A 319 30.87 7.32 -8.05
CA ALA A 319 30.53 7.70 -9.42
C ALA A 319 31.62 8.58 -10.04
N ARG A 320 31.81 8.45 -11.35
CA ARG A 320 32.71 9.31 -12.13
C ARG A 320 31.89 10.11 -13.13
N LYS A 321 32.11 11.43 -13.15
CA LYS A 321 31.52 12.30 -14.17
C LYS A 321 32.10 11.92 -15.55
N PRO A 322 31.27 11.68 -16.58
CA PRO A 322 31.76 11.47 -17.95
C PRO A 322 32.55 12.69 -18.44
N THR A 323 33.52 12.45 -19.33
CA THR A 323 34.32 13.48 -20.02
C THR A 323 33.52 14.21 -21.08
#